data_AF-A0A970DBZ1-F1
#
_entry.id   AF-A0A970DBZ1-F1
#
_cell.length_a   1.000
_cell.length_b   1.000
_cell.length_c   1.000
_cell.angle_alpha   90.00
_cell.angle_beta   90.00
_cell.angle_gamma   90.00
#
_symmetry.space_group_name_H-M   'P 1'
#
loop_
_entity.id
_entity.type
_entity.pdbx_description
1 polymer ?
#
loop_
_entity_poly.entity_id
_entity_poly.type
_entity_poly.pdbx_seq_one_letter_code
_entity_poly.pdbx_strand_id
1 'polypeptide(L)' 'MQVRPIIIVLRRNSDLIIAKGQGNFESLEQEPGNIFFLLRAKCPVVAGFLGVRLGDCVLKSQQNW' A
#
# COMPACT_ATOMS: atom_id res chain seq x y z
N MET A 1 10.36 -0.29 11.71
CA MET A 1 10.76 1.07 11.30
C MET A 1 9.86 2.05 12.04
N GLN A 2 10.41 3.01 12.79
CA GLN A 2 9.59 3.99 13.51
C GLN A 2 9.33 5.20 12.60
N VAL A 3 8.06 5.53 12.37
CA VAL A 3 7.65 6.77 11.69
C VAL A 3 7.48 7.89 12.72
N ARG A 4 7.76 9.14 12.31
CA ARG A 4 7.58 10.30 13.20
C ARG A 4 6.09 10.43 13.59
N PRO A 5 5.74 10.79 14.84
CA PRO A 5 4.35 10.89 15.28
C PRO A 5 3.46 11.75 14.38
N ILE A 6 4.00 12.86 13.85
CA ILE A 6 3.29 13.74 12.92
C ILE A 6 2.80 13.01 11.66
N ILE A 7 3.54 12.02 11.15
CA ILE A 7 3.14 11.26 9.96
C ILE A 7 1.93 10.38 10.25
N ILE A 8 1.82 9.83 11.45
CA ILE A 8 0.66 9.03 11.86
C ILE A 8 -0.59 9.91 11.90
N VAL A 9 -0.47 11.12 12.45
CA VAL A 9 -1.56 12.11 12.51
C VAL A 9 -1.99 12.51 11.10
N LEU A 10 -1.05 12.86 10.22
CA LEU A 10 -1.37 13.24 8.85
C LEU A 10 -2.04 12.10 8.08
N ARG A 11 -1.52 10.88 8.18
CA ARG A 11 -2.10 9.69 7.53
C ARG A 11 -3.55 9.48 7.96
N ARG A 12 -3.83 9.53 9.27
CA ARG A 12 -5.19 9.28 9.80
C ARG A 12 -6.21 10.35 9.42
N ASN A 13 -5.78 11.59 9.15
CA ASN A 13 -6.67 12.71 8.81
C ASN A 13 -6.70 13.02 7.31
N SER A 14 -5.99 12.26 6.48
CA SER A 14 -5.98 12.49 5.03
C SER A 14 -7.22 11.89 4.39
N ASP A 15 -7.89 12.64 3.53
CA ASP A 15 -9.02 12.14 2.74
C ASP A 15 -8.59 11.02 1.80
N LEU A 16 -7.34 11.03 1.31
CA LEU A 16 -6.76 10.07 0.39
C LEU A 16 -5.26 9.88 0.65
N ILE A 17 -4.78 8.64 0.59
CA ILE A 17 -3.36 8.29 0.71
C ILE A 17 -2.92 7.50 -0.52
N ILE A 18 -1.82 7.90 -1.16
CA ILE A 18 -1.17 7.12 -2.21
C ILE A 18 0.13 6.52 -1.65
N ALA A 19 0.10 5.23 -1.33
CA ALA A 19 1.24 4.47 -0.84
C ALA A 19 2.05 3.89 -2.02
N LYS A 20 3.20 4.51 -2.32
CA LYS A 20 4.02 4.15 -3.49
C LYS A 20 5.06 3.06 -3.17
N GLY A 21 5.11 2.03 -3.99
CA GLY A 21 6.13 0.98 -3.94
C GLY A 21 5.78 -0.19 -3.02
N GLN A 22 6.46 -1.33 -3.25
CA GLN A 22 6.16 -2.60 -2.60
C GLN A 22 6.37 -2.58 -1.08
N GLY A 23 7.42 -1.92 -0.57
CA GLY A 23 7.65 -1.86 0.88
C GLY A 23 6.56 -1.10 1.63
N ASN A 24 5.94 -0.09 1.01
CA ASN A 24 4.78 0.59 1.59
C ASN A 24 3.53 -0.30 1.57
N PHE A 25 3.34 -1.09 0.52
CA PHE A 25 2.29 -2.11 0.48
C PHE A 25 2.49 -3.14 1.60
N GLU A 26 3.66 -3.76 1.70
CA GLU A 26 3.99 -4.75 2.74
C GLU A 26 3.86 -4.22 4.18
N SER A 27 4.02 -2.91 4.39
CA SER A 27 3.95 -2.30 5.72
C SER A 27 2.54 -1.84 6.12
N LEU A 28 1.63 -1.64 5.16
CA LEU A 28 0.35 -0.96 5.37
C LEU A 28 -0.85 -1.74 4.80
N GLU A 29 -0.64 -2.92 4.19
CA GLU A 29 -1.71 -3.71 3.56
C GLU A 29 -2.81 -4.18 4.52
N GLN A 30 -2.53 -4.22 5.82
CA GLN A 30 -3.46 -4.59 6.89
C GLN A 30 -4.04 -3.37 7.58
N GLU A 31 -3.52 -2.18 7.28
CA GLU A 31 -3.99 -0.96 7.90
C GLU A 31 -5.30 -0.51 7.24
N PRO A 32 -6.32 -0.15 8.03
CA PRO A 32 -7.55 0.43 7.50
C PRO A 32 -7.29 1.87 7.02
N GLY A 33 -8.11 2.31 6.06
CA GLY A 33 -8.14 3.69 5.60
C GLY A 33 -8.32 3.82 4.08
N ASN A 34 -8.43 5.06 3.61
CA ASN A 34 -8.50 5.37 2.19
C ASN A 34 -7.11 5.35 1.55
N ILE A 35 -6.52 4.16 1.46
CA ILE A 35 -5.17 3.94 0.91
C ILE A 35 -5.27 3.33 -0.48
N PHE A 36 -4.57 3.94 -1.44
CA PHE A 36 -4.29 3.35 -2.74
C PHE A 36 -2.82 2.97 -2.80
N PHE A 37 -2.55 1.72 -3.20
CA PHE A 37 -1.20 1.24 -3.40
C PHE A 37 -0.82 1.33 -4.87
N LEU A 38 0.21 2.10 -5.18
CA LEU A 38 0.80 2.20 -6.50
C LEU A 38 2.17 1.53 -6.48
N LEU A 39 2.27 0.31 -6.98
CA LEU A 39 3.49 -0.49 -6.88
C LEU A 39 3.79 -1.29 -8.15
N ARG A 40 5.01 -1.83 -8.21
CA ARG A 40 5.38 -2.90 -9.13
C ARG A 40 5.55 -4.17 -8.31
N ALA A 41 4.98 -5.29 -8.72
CA ALA A 41 5.16 -6.58 -8.05
C ALA A 41 6.58 -7.11 -8.36
N LYS A 42 7.53 -6.94 -7.44
CA LYS A 42 8.97 -7.24 -7.67
C LYS A 42 9.38 -8.63 -7.19
N CYS A 43 8.55 -9.31 -6.40
CA CYS A 43 8.82 -10.67 -5.94
C CYS A 43 7.62 -11.61 -6.16
N PRO A 44 7.85 -12.92 -6.33
CA PRO A 44 6.77 -13.89 -6.54
C PRO A 44 5.74 -13.93 -5.41
N VAL A 45 6.17 -13.68 -4.17
CA VAL A 45 5.29 -13.68 -3.00
C VAL A 45 4.23 -12.58 -3.12
N VAL A 46 4.64 -11.33 -3.39
CA VAL A 46 3.70 -10.22 -3.54
C VAL A 46 2.89 -10.35 -4.83
N ALA A 47 3.48 -10.85 -5.92
CA ALA A 47 2.75 -11.11 -7.16
C ALA A 47 1.61 -12.12 -6.95
N GLY A 48 1.90 -13.23 -6.26
CA GLY A 48 0.91 -14.25 -5.91
C GLY A 48 -0.15 -13.72 -4.95
N PHE A 49 0.24 -12.97 -3.92
CA PHE A 49 -0.70 -12.34 -2.99
C PHE A 49 -1.69 -11.41 -3.71
N LEU A 50 -1.21 -10.66 -4.70
CA LEU A 50 -2.02 -9.72 -5.48
C LEU A 50 -2.76 -10.38 -6.65
N GLY A 51 -2.51 -11.66 -6.95
CA GLY A 51 -3.09 -12.34 -8.11
C GLY A 51 -2.63 -11.77 -9.46
N VAL A 52 -1.43 -11.20 -9.54
CA VAL A 52 -0.87 -10.55 -10.75
C VAL A 52 0.43 -11.24 -11.20
N ARG A 53 0.96 -10.88 -12.36
CA ARG A 53 2.25 -11.41 -12.83
C ARG A 53 3.42 -10.67 -12.18
N LEU A 54 4.53 -11.38 -12.03
CA LEU A 54 5.79 -10.77 -11.60
C LEU A 54 6.17 -9.65 -12.57
N GLY A 55 6.42 -8.46 -12.02
CA GLY A 55 6.80 -7.27 -12.76
C GLY A 55 5.64 -6.37 -13.19
N ASP A 56 4.37 -6.78 -13.02
CA ASP A 56 3.20 -5.94 -13.34
C ASP A 56 3.18 -4.67 -12.47
N CYS A 57 2.73 -3.57 -13.07
CA CYS A 57 2.37 -2.34 -12.36
C CYS A 57 0.94 -2.45 -11.84
N VAL A 58 0.75 -2.21 -10.55
CA VAL A 58 -0.51 -2.43 -9.85
C VAL A 58 -0.97 -1.13 -9.20
N LEU A 59 -2.25 -0.81 -9.40
CA LEU A 59 -3.00 0.15 -8.59
C LEU A 59 -4.06 -0.63 -7.81
N LYS A 60 -3.91 -0.75 -6.49
CA LYS A 60 -4.85 -1.45 -5.60
C LYS A 60 -5.53 -0.46 -4.66
N SER A 61 -6.85 -0.52 -4.57
CA SER A 61 -7.59 0.13 -3.48
C SER A 61 -7.57 -0.73 -2.22
N GLN A 62 -7.44 -0.10 -1.06
CA GLN A 62 -7.62 -0.74 0.25
C GLN A 62 -9.08 -0.74 0.70
N GLN A 63 -9.94 0.04 0.05
CA GLN A 63 -11.34 0.15 0.42
C GLN A 63 -12.14 -1.07 -0.05
N ASN A 64 -12.98 -1.59 0.83
CA ASN A 64 -14.18 -2.34 0.46
C ASN A 64 -15.29 -1.31 0.24
N TRP A 65 -15.80 -1.21 -0.99
CA TRP A 65 -17.07 -0.52 -1.26
C TRP A 65 -18.21 -1.50 -1.07
#